data_AF-A0A835GAB1-F1
#
_entry.id   AF-A0A835GAB1-F1
#
_cell.length_a   1.000
_cell.length_b   1.000
_cell.length_c   1.000
_cell.angle_alpha   90.00
_cell.angle_beta   90.00
_cell.angle_gamma   90.00
#
_symmetry.space_group_name_H-M   'P 1'
#
loop_
_entity.id
_entity.type
_entity.pdbx_description
1 polymer ?
#
loop_
_entity_poly.entity_id
_entity_poly.type
_entity_poly.pdbx_seq_one_letter_code
_entity_poly.pdbx_strand_id
1 'polypeptide(L)'
;MPEVMIGGIPVTFPFEPYEVQKVYMERVIESLQNNTNALLESPTGTGKTLSLLCSSLAWLLVKKAQLQMNAQVGNFSEHSSFSGSLKDSLKSGAGKAKDNTSWGMPKIIYSSRTHSQLTQAMQELKRSSYKHVKATVLGSRDQMCIHPEVSKETNNMNKVHMCQLRVKSRTCHFYNNVESKKDDRAVKGDEILDIEDLVTVGKKLKCCPYYLSKELKQDADIIFMPYNYILDPKSRRANGVELMNNIIILDEAHNVEKMCEESASLQIRTTDVALMY
;
A
#
# COMPACT_ATOMS: atom_id res chain seq x y z
N MET A 1 21.28 1.40 12.74
CA MET A 1 20.91 2.12 11.51
C MET A 1 20.97 3.61 11.83
N PRO A 2 21.76 4.42 11.11
CA PRO A 2 21.87 5.86 11.39
C PRO A 2 20.53 6.58 11.19
N GLU A 3 20.33 7.65 11.95
CA GLU A 3 19.21 8.57 11.80
C GLU A 3 19.71 9.89 11.22
N VAL A 4 19.07 10.36 10.15
CA VAL A 4 19.44 11.58 9.44
C VAL A 4 18.21 12.50 9.37
N MET A 5 18.40 13.75 9.75
CA MET A 5 17.35 14.77 9.64
C MET A 5 17.25 15.27 8.20
N ILE A 6 16.11 15.02 7.55
CA ILE A 6 15.83 15.43 6.17
C ILE A 6 14.52 16.22 6.17
N GLY A 7 14.53 17.49 5.76
CA GLY A 7 13.31 18.32 5.72
C GLY A 7 12.56 18.39 7.06
N GLY A 8 13.27 18.34 8.19
CA GLY A 8 12.66 18.32 9.54
C GLY A 8 12.06 16.98 9.97
N ILE A 9 12.23 15.91 9.18
CA ILE A 9 11.79 14.55 9.50
C ILE A 9 13.01 13.69 9.86
N PRO A 10 13.01 13.00 11.01
CA PRO A 10 14.04 12.01 11.33
C PRO A 10 13.86 10.76 10.47
N VAL A 11 14.80 10.52 9.55
CA VAL A 11 14.79 9.34 8.68
C VAL A 11 15.86 8.37 9.17
N THR A 12 15.44 7.23 9.72
CA THR A 12 16.35 6.12 9.98
C THR A 12 16.66 5.38 8.68
N PHE A 13 17.94 5.23 8.33
CA PHE A 13 18.39 4.61 7.08
C PHE A 13 19.29 3.40 7.36
N PRO A 14 19.30 2.33 6.54
CA PRO A 14 20.08 1.11 6.85
C PRO A 14 21.59 1.31 7.01
N PHE A 15 22.15 2.28 6.32
CA PHE A 15 23.56 2.68 6.34
C PHE A 15 23.67 4.20 6.22
N GLU A 16 24.88 4.76 6.24
CA GLU A 16 25.05 6.22 6.04
C GLU A 16 24.65 6.59 4.60
N PRO A 17 23.56 7.35 4.38
CA PRO A 17 23.04 7.59 3.05
C PRO A 17 24.01 8.44 2.22
N TYR A 18 24.16 8.11 0.94
CA TYR A 18 24.93 8.91 0.00
C TYR A 18 24.25 10.26 -0.26
N GLU A 19 25.01 11.26 -0.70
CA GLU A 19 24.46 12.59 -1.00
C GLU A 19 23.30 12.55 -2.03
N VAL A 20 23.42 11.72 -3.06
CA VAL A 20 22.33 11.53 -4.04
C VAL A 20 21.06 10.96 -3.38
N GLN A 21 21.20 10.09 -2.38
CA GLN A 21 20.08 9.53 -1.62
C GLN A 21 19.47 10.57 -0.70
N LYS A 22 20.27 11.40 -0.03
CA LYS A 22 19.80 12.52 0.80
C LYS A 22 18.99 13.51 -0.02
N VAL A 23 19.51 13.93 -1.18
CA VAL A 23 18.80 14.83 -2.10
C VAL A 23 17.48 14.19 -2.57
N TYR A 24 17.50 12.91 -2.92
CA TYR A 24 16.28 12.20 -3.32
C TYR A 24 15.23 12.18 -2.19
N MET A 25 15.65 11.82 -0.96
CA MET A 25 14.77 11.80 0.22
C MET A 25 14.22 13.18 0.56
N GLU A 26 15.02 14.24 0.41
CA GLU A 26 14.60 15.62 0.62
C GLU A 26 13.46 16.00 -0.32
N ARG A 27 13.57 15.66 -1.62
CA ARG A 27 12.50 15.93 -2.59
C ARG A 27 11.23 15.13 -2.33
N VAL A 28 11.36 13.89 -1.87
CA VAL A 28 10.20 13.09 -1.42
C VAL A 28 9.51 13.80 -0.26
N ILE A 29 10.24 14.13 0.81
CA ILE A 29 9.67 14.74 2.02
C ILE A 29 9.05 16.11 1.73
N GLU A 30 9.73 16.95 0.93
CA GLU A 30 9.22 18.25 0.51
C GLU A 30 7.86 18.11 -0.21
N SER A 31 7.75 17.17 -1.16
CA SER A 31 6.49 16.94 -1.89
C SER A 31 5.35 16.49 -0.98
N LEU A 32 5.65 15.60 -0.02
CA LEU A 32 4.68 15.11 0.96
C LEU A 32 4.22 16.21 1.91
N GLN A 33 5.13 17.06 2.39
CA GLN A 33 4.81 18.19 3.27
C GLN A 33 3.97 19.26 2.56
N ASN A 34 4.24 19.50 1.28
CA ASN A 34 3.54 20.50 0.47
C ASN A 34 2.25 19.99 -0.18
N ASN A 35 1.94 18.70 -0.05
CA ASN A 35 0.82 18.03 -0.73
C ASN A 35 0.88 18.21 -2.26
N THR A 36 2.07 18.09 -2.84
CA THR A 36 2.29 18.22 -4.29
C THR A 36 2.70 16.89 -4.91
N ASN A 37 2.50 16.77 -6.23
CA ASN A 37 3.02 15.65 -6.99
C ASN A 37 4.51 15.86 -7.27
N ALA A 38 5.30 14.79 -7.23
CA ALA A 38 6.72 14.81 -7.59
C ALA A 38 7.02 13.76 -8.67
N LEU A 39 7.74 14.19 -9.71
CA LEU A 39 8.37 13.29 -10.68
C LEU A 39 9.86 13.24 -10.35
N LEU A 40 10.32 12.10 -9.85
CA LEU A 40 11.68 11.93 -9.35
C LEU A 40 12.45 10.93 -10.21
N GLU A 41 13.53 11.41 -10.80
CA GLU A 41 14.47 10.60 -11.57
C GLU A 41 15.76 10.37 -10.78
N SER A 42 16.26 9.15 -10.79
CA SER A 42 17.56 8.79 -10.23
C SER A 42 18.18 7.68 -11.06
N PRO A 43 19.51 7.68 -11.31
CA PRO A 43 20.19 6.60 -12.01
C PRO A 43 19.95 5.24 -11.34
N THR A 44 19.95 4.16 -12.13
CA THR A 44 19.82 2.80 -11.60
C THR A 44 20.98 2.48 -10.64
N GLY A 45 20.73 1.61 -9.65
CA GLY A 45 21.73 1.21 -8.67
C GLY A 45 22.03 2.23 -7.56
N THR A 46 21.37 3.38 -7.53
CA THR A 46 21.56 4.42 -6.49
C THR A 46 20.74 4.19 -5.21
N GLY A 47 19.99 3.09 -5.12
CA GLY A 47 19.14 2.80 -3.97
C GLY A 47 17.81 3.58 -3.94
N LYS A 48 17.29 3.97 -5.11
CA LYS A 48 16.02 4.72 -5.28
C LYS A 48 14.87 4.14 -4.42
N THR A 49 14.62 2.83 -4.53
CA THR A 49 13.54 2.14 -3.81
C THR A 49 13.69 2.28 -2.29
N LEU A 50 14.90 2.11 -1.77
CA LEU A 50 15.18 2.23 -0.35
C LEU A 50 15.03 3.67 0.15
N SER A 51 15.60 4.64 -0.58
CA SER A 51 15.42 6.08 -0.29
C SER A 51 13.94 6.48 -0.28
N LEU A 52 13.18 6.02 -1.27
CA LEU A 52 11.75 6.28 -1.41
C LEU A 52 10.93 5.68 -0.26
N LEU A 53 11.17 4.41 0.09
CA LEU A 53 10.49 3.74 1.20
C LEU A 53 10.81 4.41 2.54
N CYS A 54 12.09 4.59 2.86
CA CYS A 54 12.52 5.14 4.15
C CYS A 54 11.98 6.57 4.38
N SER A 55 12.12 7.45 3.39
CA SER A 55 11.63 8.84 3.51
C SER A 55 10.10 8.92 3.60
N SER A 56 9.39 8.13 2.79
CA SER A 56 7.91 8.11 2.82
C SER A 56 7.37 7.55 4.13
N LEU A 57 7.98 6.47 4.65
CA LEU A 57 7.56 5.83 5.91
C LEU A 57 7.89 6.70 7.12
N ALA A 58 9.08 7.31 7.16
CA ALA A 58 9.45 8.27 8.20
C ALA A 58 8.43 9.42 8.27
N TRP A 59 8.12 10.01 7.12
CA TRP A 59 7.10 11.06 7.03
C TRP A 59 5.74 10.58 7.50
N LEU A 60 5.31 9.39 7.06
CA LEU A 60 4.02 8.81 7.44
C LEU A 60 3.92 8.66 8.96
N LEU A 61 4.93 8.09 9.60
CA LEU A 61 4.97 7.89 11.05
C LEU A 61 4.86 9.22 11.81
N VAL A 62 5.64 10.23 11.41
CA VAL A 62 5.57 11.57 12.02
C VAL A 62 4.18 12.19 11.79
N LYS A 63 3.63 12.11 10.58
CA LYS A 63 2.32 12.66 10.26
C LYS A 63 1.22 11.98 11.07
N LYS A 64 1.28 10.66 11.25
CA LYS A 64 0.32 9.92 12.06
C LYS A 64 0.37 10.34 13.53
N ALA A 65 1.58 10.45 14.10
CA ALA A 65 1.77 10.92 15.47
C ALA A 65 1.19 12.34 15.67
N GLN A 66 1.45 13.26 14.74
CA GLN A 66 0.91 14.62 14.77
C GLN A 66 -0.63 14.64 14.71
N LEU A 67 -1.24 13.85 13.83
CA LEU A 67 -2.70 13.76 13.73
C LEU A 67 -3.33 13.20 15.01
N GLN A 68 -2.72 12.19 15.62
CA GLN A 68 -3.17 11.62 16.90
C GLN A 68 -3.06 12.62 18.04
N MET A 69 -1.95 13.36 18.14
CA MET A 69 -1.78 14.42 19.12
C MET A 69 -2.82 15.54 18.95
N ASN A 70 -3.05 15.98 17.71
CA ASN A 70 -4.03 17.03 17.43
C ASN A 70 -5.46 16.58 17.76
N ALA A 71 -5.81 15.32 17.52
CA ALA A 71 -7.11 14.77 17.91
C ALA A 71 -7.29 14.76 19.44
N GLN A 72 -6.25 14.41 20.20
CA GLN A 72 -6.29 14.43 21.67
C GLN A 72 -6.35 15.86 22.23
N VAL A 73 -5.58 16.80 21.67
CA VAL A 73 -5.59 18.21 22.10
C VAL A 73 -6.91 18.89 21.73
N GLY A 74 -7.53 18.55 20.59
CA GLY A 74 -8.86 19.01 20.21
C GLY A 74 -9.91 18.66 21.26
N ASN A 75 -9.92 17.40 21.73
CA ASN A 75 -10.79 16.95 22.82
C ASN A 75 -10.51 17.63 24.17
N PHE A 76 -9.25 18.00 24.46
CA PHE A 76 -8.90 18.72 25.70
C PHE A 76 -9.25 20.21 25.65
N SER A 77 -9.27 20.81 24.46
CA SER A 77 -9.52 22.25 24.27
C SER A 77 -10.97 22.68 24.51
N GLU A 78 -11.92 21.74 24.57
CA GLU A 78 -13.29 22.03 25.05
C GLU A 78 -13.33 22.32 26.56
N HIS A 79 -12.29 22.01 27.33
CA HIS A 79 -12.35 22.10 28.80
C HIS A 79 -11.22 22.85 29.52
N SER A 80 -10.27 23.50 28.82
CA SER A 80 -9.28 24.34 29.52
C SER A 80 -8.75 25.52 28.70
N SER A 81 -9.07 26.74 29.13
CA SER A 81 -8.64 28.04 28.58
C SER A 81 -7.15 28.38 28.76
N PHE A 82 -6.25 27.40 28.85
CA PHE A 82 -4.86 27.64 29.31
C PHE A 82 -3.74 27.41 28.27
N SER A 83 -4.01 26.87 27.08
CA SER A 83 -2.91 26.42 26.18
C SER A 83 -2.52 27.37 25.03
N GLY A 84 -2.93 28.64 25.08
CA GLY A 84 -2.70 29.61 24.00
C GLY A 84 -1.22 29.78 23.59
N SER A 85 -0.29 29.71 24.53
CA SER A 85 1.12 30.02 24.28
C SER A 85 1.97 28.87 23.73
N LEU A 86 1.51 27.61 23.81
CA LEU A 86 2.23 26.43 23.30
C LEU A 86 1.90 26.12 21.83
N LYS A 87 0.77 26.61 21.34
CA LYS A 87 0.27 26.37 19.99
C LYS A 87 1.07 27.12 18.92
N ASP A 88 1.76 28.19 19.30
CA ASP A 88 2.49 29.05 18.36
C ASP A 88 3.91 28.54 18.04
N SER A 89 4.53 27.74 18.92
CA SER A 89 5.84 27.14 18.64
C SER A 89 5.79 25.87 17.76
N LEU A 90 4.63 25.21 17.66
CA LEU A 90 4.44 23.98 16.86
C LEU A 90 3.97 24.24 15.43
N LYS A 91 3.54 25.46 15.11
CA LYS A 91 3.10 25.86 13.76
C LYS A 91 4.24 26.22 12.80
N SER A 92 5.46 26.42 13.29
CA SER A 92 6.58 26.91 12.49
C SER A 92 7.25 25.83 11.61
N GLY A 93 6.91 24.55 11.78
CA GLY A 93 7.56 23.44 11.07
C GLY A 93 6.70 22.60 10.11
N ALA A 94 5.40 22.89 9.96
CA ALA A 94 4.51 22.06 9.14
C ALA A 94 3.46 22.90 8.41
N GLY A 95 3.40 22.74 7.09
CA GLY A 95 2.52 23.48 6.19
C GLY A 95 1.04 23.47 6.58
N LYS A 96 0.32 24.45 6.01
CA LYS A 96 -1.10 24.77 6.26
C LYS A 96 -1.99 23.52 6.28
N ALA A 97 -2.41 23.10 7.48
CA ALA A 97 -3.48 22.13 7.65
C ALA A 97 -4.80 22.79 7.25
N LYS A 98 -5.35 22.38 6.10
CA LYS A 98 -6.70 22.74 5.68
C LYS A 98 -7.64 21.70 6.26
N ASP A 99 -8.52 22.14 7.16
CA ASP A 99 -9.53 21.32 7.83
C ASP A 99 -10.37 20.49 6.84
N ASN A 100 -10.46 19.19 7.09
CA ASN A 100 -11.60 18.36 6.66
C ASN A 100 -11.68 17.11 7.56
N THR A 101 -12.56 17.17 8.55
CA THR A 101 -12.77 16.25 9.67
C THR A 101 -13.49 14.94 9.31
N SER A 102 -13.24 14.35 8.14
CA SER A 102 -13.86 13.05 7.76
C SER A 102 -12.93 12.02 7.13
N TRP A 103 -11.67 12.34 6.89
CA TRP A 103 -10.74 11.42 6.24
C TRP A 103 -9.96 10.62 7.29
N GLY A 104 -9.86 9.30 7.09
CA GLY A 104 -9.13 8.40 7.98
C GLY A 104 -7.63 8.70 8.08
N MET A 105 -6.87 7.88 8.79
CA MET A 105 -5.40 8.06 8.83
C MET A 105 -4.81 7.80 7.44
N PRO A 106 -3.87 8.64 6.95
CA PRO A 106 -3.26 8.44 5.64
C PRO A 106 -2.51 7.10 5.59
N LYS A 107 -2.44 6.51 4.39
CA LYS A 107 -1.70 5.29 4.10
C LYS A 107 -0.80 5.51 2.89
N ILE A 108 0.24 4.67 2.74
CA ILE A 108 1.05 4.59 1.53
C ILE A 108 0.50 3.48 0.64
N ILE A 109 0.24 3.80 -0.62
CA ILE A 109 -0.02 2.85 -1.67
C ILE A 109 1.23 2.80 -2.54
N TYR A 110 2.01 1.74 -2.39
CA TYR A 110 3.19 1.50 -3.20
C TYR A 110 2.82 0.61 -4.38
N SER A 111 3.08 1.11 -5.59
CA SER A 111 2.71 0.42 -6.81
C SER A 111 3.87 0.30 -7.77
N SER A 112 3.93 -0.84 -8.43
CA SER A 112 4.94 -1.14 -9.45
C SER A 112 4.32 -1.97 -10.57
N ARG A 113 5.08 -2.17 -11.65
CA ARG A 113 4.60 -2.85 -12.86
C ARG A 113 4.48 -4.36 -12.64
N THR A 114 5.48 -4.99 -12.02
CA THR A 114 5.53 -6.44 -11.85
C THR A 114 5.47 -6.86 -10.38
N HIS A 115 4.97 -8.07 -10.15
CA HIS A 115 4.99 -8.68 -8.83
C HIS A 115 6.42 -8.88 -8.29
N SER A 116 7.39 -9.19 -9.17
CA SER A 116 8.80 -9.32 -8.76
C SER A 116 9.37 -8.00 -8.23
N GLN A 117 9.01 -6.85 -8.81
CA GLN A 117 9.41 -5.54 -8.32
C GLN A 117 8.78 -5.24 -6.95
N LEU A 118 7.50 -5.58 -6.77
CA LEU A 118 6.84 -5.47 -5.47
C LEU A 118 7.52 -6.35 -4.41
N THR A 119 7.84 -7.60 -4.73
CA THR A 119 8.56 -8.51 -3.82
C THR A 119 9.94 -7.94 -3.46
N GLN A 120 10.68 -7.38 -4.42
CA GLN A 120 11.97 -6.72 -4.14
C GLN A 120 11.80 -5.53 -3.18
N ALA A 121 10.84 -4.64 -3.43
CA ALA A 121 10.56 -3.51 -2.55
C ALA A 121 10.15 -3.95 -1.13
N MET A 122 9.37 -5.03 -1.01
CA MET A 122 9.01 -5.61 0.28
C MET A 122 10.22 -6.21 1.01
N GLN A 123 11.18 -6.81 0.30
CA GLN A 123 12.43 -7.28 0.90
C GLN A 123 13.30 -6.13 1.40
N GLU A 124 13.37 -5.01 0.67
CA GLU A 124 14.02 -3.79 1.15
C GLU A 124 13.34 -3.26 2.43
N LEU A 125 12.00 -3.25 2.47
CA LEU A 125 11.25 -2.87 3.66
C LEU A 125 11.56 -3.80 4.85
N LYS A 126 11.56 -5.12 4.64
CA LYS A 126 11.92 -6.14 5.65
C LYS A 126 13.32 -5.92 6.24
N ARG A 127 14.27 -5.43 5.43
CA ARG A 127 15.66 -5.15 5.84
C ARG A 127 15.85 -3.77 6.47
N SER A 128 14.86 -2.90 6.43
CA SER A 128 14.93 -1.53 6.95
C SER A 128 14.56 -1.45 8.45
N SER A 129 14.76 -0.27 9.05
CA SER A 129 14.25 0.03 10.41
C SER A 129 12.72 0.06 10.49
N TYR A 130 12.04 0.17 9.35
CA TYR A 130 10.58 0.27 9.25
C TYR A 130 9.87 -1.09 9.14
N LYS A 131 10.56 -2.21 9.40
CA LYS A 131 9.96 -3.54 9.37
C LYS A 131 8.77 -3.74 10.33
N HIS A 132 8.65 -2.88 11.34
CA HIS A 132 7.56 -2.87 12.32
C HIS A 132 6.27 -2.22 11.79
N VAL A 133 6.33 -1.56 10.64
CA VAL A 133 5.17 -0.91 10.01
C VAL A 133 4.25 -1.98 9.43
N LYS A 134 2.93 -1.78 9.56
CA LYS A 134 1.95 -2.74 9.05
C LYS A 134 1.93 -2.70 7.52
N ALA A 135 2.49 -3.71 6.89
CA ALA A 135 2.54 -3.84 5.44
C ALA A 135 1.64 -4.98 4.95
N THR A 136 1.00 -4.79 3.81
CA THR A 136 0.28 -5.87 3.10
C THR A 136 0.51 -5.77 1.60
N VAL A 137 0.28 -6.87 0.89
CA VAL A 137 0.35 -6.93 -0.57
C VAL A 137 -0.98 -7.42 -1.15
N LEU A 138 -1.47 -6.75 -2.19
CA LEU A 138 -2.58 -7.20 -3.00
C LEU A 138 -2.07 -7.89 -4.25
N GLY A 139 -2.65 -9.05 -4.56
CA GLY A 139 -2.31 -9.84 -5.73
C GLY A 139 -3.53 -10.44 -6.41
N SER A 140 -3.29 -11.07 -7.56
CA SER A 140 -4.34 -11.73 -8.31
C SER A 140 -4.73 -13.07 -7.68
N ARG A 141 -5.89 -13.59 -8.09
CA ARG A 141 -6.30 -14.96 -7.74
C ARG A 141 -5.36 -16.00 -8.36
N ASP A 142 -4.69 -15.68 -9.46
CA ASP A 142 -3.75 -16.61 -10.10
C ASP A 142 -2.58 -16.94 -9.18
N GLN A 143 -2.14 -15.98 -8.38
CA GLN A 143 -1.00 -16.15 -7.47
C GLN A 143 -1.43 -16.60 -6.08
N MET A 144 -2.59 -16.14 -5.60
CA MET A 144 -3.01 -16.31 -4.21
C MET A 144 -4.05 -17.42 -3.99
N CYS A 145 -4.69 -17.95 -5.03
CA CYS A 145 -5.74 -18.97 -4.85
C CYS A 145 -5.14 -20.34 -4.55
N ILE A 146 -5.58 -20.93 -3.43
CA ILE A 146 -5.16 -22.28 -2.99
C ILE A 146 -6.29 -23.33 -3.10
N HIS A 147 -7.45 -22.94 -3.63
CA HIS A 147 -8.57 -23.88 -3.80
C HIS A 147 -8.28 -24.86 -4.95
N PRO A 148 -8.34 -26.18 -4.74
CA PRO A 148 -7.85 -27.19 -5.70
C PRO A 148 -8.41 -27.10 -7.12
N GLU A 149 -9.68 -26.73 -7.27
CA GLU A 149 -10.32 -26.57 -8.59
C GLU A 149 -10.09 -25.17 -9.18
N VAL A 150 -10.38 -24.12 -8.41
CA VAL A 150 -10.27 -22.73 -8.88
C VAL A 150 -8.84 -22.35 -9.25
N SER A 151 -7.83 -22.85 -8.52
CA SER A 151 -6.42 -22.52 -8.80
C SER A 151 -5.93 -23.10 -10.13
N LYS A 152 -6.49 -24.22 -10.58
CA LYS A 152 -6.11 -24.92 -11.82
C LYS A 152 -6.73 -24.31 -13.08
N GLU A 153 -7.77 -23.49 -12.94
CA GLU A 153 -8.39 -22.81 -14.07
C GLU A 153 -7.38 -21.89 -14.77
N THR A 154 -7.29 -21.98 -16.09
CA THR A 154 -6.36 -21.15 -16.87
C THR A 154 -7.01 -19.86 -17.37
N ASN A 155 -8.33 -19.86 -17.58
CA ASN A 155 -9.05 -18.67 -18.00
C ASN A 155 -9.38 -17.79 -16.78
N ASN A 156 -8.83 -16.57 -16.77
CA ASN A 156 -9.01 -15.62 -15.66
C ASN A 156 -10.48 -15.24 -15.41
N MET A 157 -11.31 -15.11 -16.45
CA MET A 157 -12.73 -14.79 -16.29
C MET A 157 -13.47 -15.94 -15.60
N ASN A 158 -13.24 -17.17 -16.06
CA ASN A 158 -13.83 -18.37 -15.45
C ASN A 158 -13.36 -18.55 -14.01
N LYS A 159 -12.07 -18.34 -13.73
CA LYS A 159 -11.50 -18.40 -12.38
C LYS A 159 -12.16 -17.42 -11.43
N VAL A 160 -12.33 -16.18 -11.86
CA VAL A 160 -13.01 -15.14 -11.07
C VAL A 160 -14.47 -15.53 -10.83
N HIS A 161 -15.17 -15.98 -11.87
CA HIS A 161 -16.57 -16.39 -11.77
C HIS A 161 -16.76 -17.58 -10.82
N MET A 162 -15.98 -18.65 -10.99
CA MET A 162 -16.00 -19.81 -10.10
C MET A 162 -15.68 -19.44 -8.65
N CYS A 163 -14.67 -18.60 -8.42
CA CYS A 163 -14.33 -18.09 -7.10
C CYS A 163 -15.53 -17.37 -6.46
N GLN A 164 -16.15 -16.44 -7.19
CA GLN A 164 -17.30 -15.67 -6.73
C GLN A 164 -18.52 -16.56 -6.45
N LEU A 165 -18.82 -17.53 -7.32
CA LEU A 165 -19.90 -18.51 -7.11
C LEU A 165 -19.68 -19.33 -5.84
N ARG A 166 -18.45 -19.81 -5.61
CA ARG A 166 -18.12 -20.59 -4.42
C ARG A 166 -18.16 -19.78 -3.13
N VAL A 167 -17.77 -18.50 -3.20
CA VAL A 167 -17.86 -17.56 -2.09
C VAL A 167 -19.33 -17.27 -1.77
N LYS A 168 -20.16 -16.94 -2.77
CA LYS A 168 -21.59 -16.65 -2.59
C LYS A 168 -22.37 -17.86 -2.05
N SER A 169 -22.08 -19.06 -2.55
CA SER A 169 -22.68 -20.31 -2.08
C SER A 169 -22.09 -20.82 -0.76
N ARG A 170 -21.10 -20.12 -0.19
CA ARG A 170 -20.36 -20.55 1.02
C ARG A 170 -19.73 -21.94 0.89
N THR A 171 -19.41 -22.38 -0.32
CA THR A 171 -18.77 -23.68 -0.58
C THR A 171 -17.25 -23.62 -0.59
N CYS A 172 -16.65 -22.43 -0.61
CA CYS A 172 -15.20 -22.28 -0.50
C CYS A 172 -14.75 -22.37 0.96
N HIS A 173 -14.27 -23.54 1.40
CA HIS A 173 -13.77 -23.76 2.76
C HIS A 173 -12.71 -22.73 3.18
N PHE A 174 -11.77 -22.40 2.28
CA PHE A 174 -10.69 -21.45 2.57
C PHE A 174 -11.21 -20.03 2.82
N TYR A 175 -12.21 -19.57 2.06
CA TYR A 175 -12.78 -18.24 2.25
C TYR A 175 -13.55 -18.16 3.57
N ASN A 176 -14.35 -19.19 3.88
CA ASN A 176 -15.15 -19.23 5.09
C ASN A 176 -14.31 -19.12 6.37
N ASN A 177 -13.06 -19.60 6.33
CA ASN A 177 -12.16 -19.55 7.48
C ASN A 177 -11.45 -18.19 7.66
N VAL A 178 -11.50 -17.28 6.69
CA VAL A 178 -10.73 -16.01 6.72
C VAL A 178 -11.04 -15.19 7.96
N GLU A 179 -12.33 -14.98 8.25
CA GLU A 179 -12.76 -14.15 9.38
C GLU A 179 -12.25 -14.70 10.72
N SER A 180 -12.25 -16.03 10.90
CA SER A 180 -11.76 -16.69 12.11
C SER A 180 -10.23 -16.70 12.24
N LYS A 181 -9.50 -16.50 11.15
CA LYS A 181 -8.04 -16.65 11.07
C LYS A 181 -7.28 -15.35 10.84
N LYS A 182 -7.98 -14.24 10.59
CA LYS A 182 -7.34 -12.93 10.32
C LYS A 182 -6.52 -12.39 11.48
N ASP A 183 -6.85 -12.79 12.71
CA ASP A 183 -6.16 -12.36 13.94
C ASP A 183 -5.11 -13.37 14.44
N ASP A 184 -4.85 -14.45 13.68
CA ASP A 184 -3.83 -15.43 14.03
C ASP A 184 -2.44 -14.77 14.08
N ARG A 185 -1.60 -15.19 15.02
CA ARG A 185 -0.22 -14.67 15.19
C ARG A 185 0.62 -14.84 13.92
N ALA A 186 0.38 -15.89 13.13
CA ALA A 186 1.08 -16.09 11.86
C ALA A 186 0.65 -15.09 10.78
N VAL A 187 -0.45 -14.37 10.99
CA VAL A 187 -0.99 -13.34 10.08
C VAL A 187 -0.69 -11.93 10.59
N LYS A 188 -1.00 -11.66 11.86
CA LYS A 188 -0.79 -10.34 12.51
C LYS A 188 0.54 -10.22 13.27
N GLY A 189 1.47 -11.14 13.03
CA GLY A 189 2.80 -11.08 13.63
C GLY A 189 3.60 -9.86 13.15
N ASP A 190 4.79 -9.70 13.73
CA ASP A 190 5.71 -8.60 13.38
C ASP A 190 6.41 -8.80 12.02
N GLU A 191 6.15 -9.92 11.35
CA GLU A 191 6.74 -10.23 10.05
C GLU A 191 5.87 -9.72 8.90
N ILE A 192 6.48 -8.99 7.98
CA ILE A 192 5.84 -8.56 6.75
C ILE A 192 5.65 -9.79 5.86
N LEU A 193 4.42 -10.04 5.41
CA LEU A 193 4.09 -11.18 4.56
C LEU A 193 4.02 -10.72 3.09
N ASP A 194 4.87 -11.29 2.24
CA ASP A 194 4.72 -11.16 0.79
C ASP A 194 3.69 -12.17 0.23
N ILE A 195 3.58 -12.26 -1.10
CA ILE A 195 2.56 -13.08 -1.75
C ILE A 195 2.80 -14.57 -1.45
N GLU A 196 4.04 -15.00 -1.55
CA GLU A 196 4.49 -16.37 -1.29
C GLU A 196 4.31 -16.74 0.18
N ASP A 197 4.65 -15.83 1.09
CA ASP A 197 4.43 -15.98 2.53
C ASP A 197 2.93 -16.15 2.83
N LEU A 198 2.07 -15.28 2.30
CA LEU A 198 0.61 -15.34 2.47
C LEU A 198 0.03 -16.66 1.97
N VAL A 199 0.52 -17.19 0.84
CA VAL A 199 0.10 -18.50 0.33
C VAL A 199 0.51 -19.63 1.26
N THR A 200 1.72 -19.55 1.81
CA THR A 200 2.26 -20.55 2.75
C THR A 200 1.47 -20.55 4.06
N VAL A 201 1.22 -19.37 4.62
CA VAL A 201 0.38 -19.18 5.81
C VAL A 201 -1.05 -19.65 5.54
N GLY A 202 -1.64 -19.29 4.40
CA GLY A 202 -2.99 -19.71 4.05
C GLY A 202 -3.15 -21.22 3.88
N LYS A 203 -2.14 -21.92 3.35
CA LYS A 203 -2.12 -23.39 3.31
C LYS A 203 -2.07 -23.99 4.72
N LYS A 204 -1.21 -23.45 5.59
CA LYS A 204 -1.06 -23.91 6.99
C LYS A 204 -2.33 -23.69 7.81
N LEU A 205 -2.94 -22.51 7.71
CA LEU A 205 -4.13 -22.12 8.46
C LEU A 205 -5.46 -22.53 7.79
N LYS A 206 -5.39 -23.09 6.58
CA LYS A 206 -6.55 -23.40 5.72
C LYS A 206 -7.46 -22.18 5.50
N CYS A 207 -6.88 -21.00 5.29
CA CYS A 207 -7.59 -19.76 5.01
C CYS A 207 -7.19 -19.19 3.64
N CYS A 208 -8.09 -18.47 2.98
CA CYS A 208 -7.88 -17.97 1.63
C CYS A 208 -6.91 -16.78 1.62
N PRO A 209 -5.71 -16.89 1.03
CA PRO A 209 -4.73 -15.78 1.00
C PRO A 209 -5.26 -14.53 0.28
N TYR A 210 -6.00 -14.72 -0.83
CA TYR A 210 -6.55 -13.62 -1.62
C TYR A 210 -7.54 -12.74 -0.85
N TYR A 211 -8.40 -13.35 -0.03
CA TYR A 211 -9.35 -12.59 0.79
C TYR A 211 -8.71 -12.12 2.10
N LEU A 212 -7.75 -12.88 2.63
CA LEU A 212 -6.97 -12.48 3.80
C LEU A 212 -6.21 -11.17 3.55
N SER A 213 -5.53 -11.02 2.41
CA SER A 213 -4.82 -9.77 2.10
C SER A 213 -5.74 -8.55 2.01
N LYS A 214 -7.01 -8.74 1.60
CA LYS A 214 -8.02 -7.69 1.60
C LYS A 214 -8.46 -7.27 3.00
N GLU A 215 -8.54 -8.20 3.94
CA GLU A 215 -8.79 -7.88 5.35
C GLU A 215 -7.59 -7.11 5.93
N LEU A 216 -6.36 -7.59 5.69
CA LEU A 216 -5.14 -6.94 6.20
C LEU A 216 -4.93 -5.52 5.69
N LYS A 217 -5.42 -5.21 4.48
CA LYS A 217 -5.40 -3.86 3.90
C LYS A 217 -6.11 -2.82 4.77
N GLN A 218 -7.13 -3.21 5.54
CA GLN A 218 -7.87 -2.28 6.40
C GLN A 218 -6.97 -1.70 7.50
N ASP A 219 -6.08 -2.51 8.06
CA ASP A 219 -5.18 -2.14 9.16
C ASP A 219 -3.78 -1.72 8.68
N ALA A 220 -3.47 -1.84 7.39
CA ALA A 220 -2.16 -1.56 6.83
C ALA A 220 -1.81 -0.06 6.78
N ASP A 221 -0.55 0.24 7.07
CA ASP A 221 0.08 1.55 6.88
C ASP A 221 0.63 1.70 5.46
N ILE A 222 1.15 0.61 4.89
CA ILE A 222 1.65 0.53 3.51
C ILE A 222 1.04 -0.67 2.77
N ILE A 223 0.55 -0.42 1.56
CA ILE A 223 -0.11 -1.42 0.72
C ILE A 223 0.67 -1.52 -0.60
N PHE A 224 1.21 -2.70 -0.88
CA PHE A 224 1.86 -3.03 -2.15
C PHE A 224 0.81 -3.56 -3.13
N MET A 225 0.72 -3.01 -4.34
CA MET A 225 -0.21 -3.51 -5.37
C MET A 225 0.26 -3.19 -6.78
N PRO A 226 -0.15 -3.95 -7.82
CA PRO A 226 0.25 -3.64 -9.19
C PRO A 226 -0.46 -2.38 -9.75
N TYR A 227 0.13 -1.72 -10.74
CA TYR A 227 -0.38 -0.47 -11.33
C TYR A 227 -1.83 -0.54 -11.78
N ASN A 228 -2.23 -1.66 -12.39
CA ASN A 228 -3.58 -1.82 -12.91
C ASN A 228 -4.65 -1.70 -11.80
N TYR A 229 -4.31 -1.97 -10.54
CA TYR A 229 -5.28 -1.83 -9.43
C TYR A 229 -5.57 -0.36 -9.10
N ILE A 230 -4.71 0.55 -9.52
CA ILE A 230 -4.88 2.00 -9.37
C ILE A 230 -5.44 2.61 -10.66
N LEU A 231 -4.89 2.23 -11.81
CA LEU A 231 -5.17 2.87 -13.09
C LEU A 231 -6.47 2.39 -13.75
N ASP A 232 -6.81 1.10 -13.65
CA ASP A 232 -8.10 0.59 -14.18
C ASP A 232 -9.23 0.89 -13.18
N PRO A 233 -10.25 1.70 -13.56
CA PRO A 233 -11.36 2.03 -12.67
C PRO A 233 -12.16 0.80 -12.20
N LYS A 234 -12.24 -0.27 -13.01
CA LYS A 234 -12.96 -1.50 -12.62
C LYS A 234 -12.18 -2.24 -11.54
N SER A 235 -10.89 -2.47 -11.74
CA SER A 235 -9.99 -3.09 -10.76
C SER A 235 -9.89 -2.27 -9.48
N ARG A 236 -9.82 -0.93 -9.59
CA ARG A 236 -9.78 -0.01 -8.44
C ARG A 236 -11.01 -0.16 -7.54
N ARG A 237 -12.22 -0.18 -8.12
CA ARG A 237 -13.48 -0.41 -7.38
C ARG A 237 -13.54 -1.81 -6.79
N ALA A 238 -13.14 -2.84 -7.54
CA ALA A 238 -13.18 -4.24 -7.09
C ALA A 238 -12.25 -4.54 -5.90
N ASN A 239 -11.18 -3.74 -5.74
CA ASN A 239 -10.24 -3.84 -4.63
C ASN A 239 -10.46 -2.74 -3.56
N GLY A 240 -11.49 -1.90 -3.73
CA GLY A 240 -11.85 -0.82 -2.78
C GLY A 240 -10.71 0.16 -2.54
N VAL A 241 -9.89 0.46 -3.55
CA VAL A 241 -8.71 1.31 -3.39
C VAL A 241 -9.14 2.78 -3.40
N GLU A 242 -8.93 3.46 -2.27
CA GLU A 242 -9.19 4.89 -2.09
C GLU A 242 -7.93 5.70 -2.36
N LEU A 243 -8.03 6.72 -3.20
CA LEU A 243 -6.89 7.57 -3.56
C LEU A 243 -6.81 8.83 -2.70
N MET A 244 -7.96 9.31 -2.23
CA MET A 244 -8.03 10.52 -1.41
C MET A 244 -7.36 10.30 -0.07
N ASN A 245 -6.60 11.31 0.39
CA ASN A 245 -5.89 11.29 1.68
C ASN A 245 -4.84 10.16 1.83
N ASN A 246 -4.43 9.55 0.72
CA ASN A 246 -3.37 8.54 0.69
C ASN A 246 -2.18 9.02 -0.15
N ILE A 247 -0.99 8.52 0.18
CA ILE A 247 0.23 8.73 -0.60
C ILE A 247 0.27 7.66 -1.67
N ILE A 248 0.37 8.05 -2.94
CA ILE A 248 0.49 7.11 -4.06
C ILE A 248 1.92 7.17 -4.58
N ILE A 249 2.60 6.03 -4.54
CA ILE A 249 3.94 5.85 -5.07
C ILE A 249 3.85 4.97 -6.30
N LEU A 250 4.23 5.50 -7.46
CA LEU A 250 4.36 4.74 -8.70
C LEU A 250 5.85 4.54 -9.00
N ASP A 251 6.39 3.37 -8.69
CA ASP A 251 7.81 3.06 -8.94
C ASP A 251 7.97 2.31 -10.27
N GLU A 252 8.91 2.75 -11.10
CA GLU A 252 9.06 2.39 -12.53
C GLU A 252 7.94 2.91 -13.45
N ALA A 253 7.55 4.18 -13.24
CA ALA A 253 6.38 4.81 -13.88
C ALA A 253 6.51 5.08 -15.39
N HIS A 254 7.60 4.67 -16.05
CA HIS A 254 7.79 4.81 -17.49
C HIS A 254 6.73 4.04 -18.32
N ASN A 255 6.03 3.09 -17.69
CA ASN A 255 4.98 2.28 -18.32
C ASN A 255 3.54 2.73 -18.01
N VAL A 256 3.35 3.84 -17.30
CA VAL A 256 2.00 4.28 -16.88
C VAL A 256 1.12 4.59 -18.09
N GLU A 257 1.65 5.28 -19.11
CA GLU A 257 0.91 5.62 -20.32
C GLU A 257 0.33 4.39 -21.01
N LYS A 258 1.19 3.41 -21.31
CA LYS A 258 0.79 2.15 -21.96
C LYS A 258 -0.27 1.39 -21.14
N MET A 259 -0.14 1.38 -19.80
CA MET A 259 -1.14 0.73 -18.94
C MET A 259 -2.50 1.44 -18.99
N CYS A 260 -2.51 2.78 -19.07
CA CYS A 260 -3.74 3.55 -19.26
C CYS A 260 -4.38 3.27 -20.63
N GLU A 261 -3.57 3.21 -21.69
CA GLU A 261 -4.03 2.87 -23.05
C GLU A 261 -4.67 1.47 -23.08
N GLU A 262 -3.99 0.46 -22.54
CA GLU A 262 -4.50 -0.92 -22.46
C GLU A 262 -5.80 -1.00 -21.66
N SER A 263 -5.91 -0.26 -20.54
CA SER A 263 -7.12 -0.25 -19.70
C SER A 263 -8.34 0.40 -20.38
N ALA A 264 -8.11 1.29 -21.34
CA ALA A 264 -9.17 1.98 -22.09
C ALA A 264 -9.49 1.29 -23.43
N SER A 265 -8.69 0.31 -23.84
CA SER A 265 -8.79 -0.37 -25.12
C SER A 265 -9.66 -1.63 -25.05
N LEU A 266 -10.37 -1.92 -26.13
CA LEU A 266 -11.12 -3.16 -26.32
C LEU A 266 -10.78 -3.73 -27.70
N GLN A 267 -10.41 -5.01 -27.74
CA GLN A 267 -10.22 -5.74 -28.99
C GLN A 267 -11.38 -6.71 -29.19
N ILE A 268 -12.05 -6.64 -30.34
CA ILE A 268 -13.13 -7.54 -30.73
C ILE A 268 -12.65 -8.37 -31.93
N ARG A 269 -12.67 -9.69 -31.79
CA ARG A 269 -12.33 -10.64 -32.86
C ARG A 269 -13.60 -11.19 -33.50
N THR A 270 -13.49 -11.70 -34.72
CA THR A 270 -14.62 -12.33 -35.43
C THR A 270 -15.23 -13.49 -34.62
N THR A 271 -14.42 -14.22 -33.85
CA THR A 271 -14.89 -15.28 -32.95
C THR A 271 -15.77 -14.76 -31.82
N ASP A 272 -15.51 -13.55 -31.31
CA ASP A 272 -16.28 -12.96 -30.22
C ASP A 272 -17.68 -12.58 -30.71
N VAL A 273 -17.80 -12.14 -31.96
CA VAL A 273 -19.08 -11.83 -32.62
C VAL A 273 -19.84 -13.12 -32.96
N ALA A 274 -19.15 -14.15 -33.43
CA ALA A 274 -19.76 -15.43 -33.79
C ALA A 274 -20.41 -16.15 -32.59
N LEU A 275 -19.89 -15.93 -31.36
CA LEU A 275 -20.45 -16.50 -30.12
C LEU A 275 -21.70 -15.74 -29.61
N MET A 276 -22.09 -14.63 -30.24
CA MET A 276 -23.30 -13.87 -29.88
C MET A 276 -24.56 -14.32 -30.65
N TYR A 277 -24.43 -15.25 -31.60
CA TYR A 277 -25.51 -15.89 -32.34
C TYR A 277 -25.61 -17.37 -31.98
#